data_AF-A0A2Z6NJU1-F1
#
_entry.id   AF-A0A2Z6NJU1-F1
#
_cell.length_a   1.000
_cell.length_b   1.000
_cell.length_c   1.000
_cell.angle_alpha   90.00
_cell.angle_beta   90.00
_cell.angle_gamma   90.00
#
_symmetry.space_group_name_H-M   'P 1'
#
loop_
_entity.id
_entity.type
_entity.pdbx_description
1 polymer ?
#
loop_
_entity_poly.entity_id
_entity_poly.type
_entity_poly.pdbx_seq_one_letter_code
_entity_poly.pdbx_strand_id
1 'polypeptide(L)'
;MSYNVACHLGVFKIMRNYVVQYIIQMQIPSAIAKLTPQFKGNYVLLSTQKFSSHVVEKCLEFIVEARARIVQELLSVPQFERLLQDPYGNYVVQRALEFTKGSLHASLVEAVRAHKMLRTSPYCKRIFSKTQFKK
;
A
#
# COMPACT_ATOMS: atom_id res chain seq x y z
N MET A 1 19.92 -4.74 34.44
CA MET A 1 20.48 -4.10 33.23
C MET A 1 19.70 -4.60 32.04
N SER A 2 18.62 -3.91 31.66
CA SER A 2 17.62 -4.42 30.72
C SER A 2 17.34 -3.41 29.61
N TYR A 3 18.37 -3.08 28.83
CA TYR A 3 18.24 -2.32 27.60
C TYR A 3 19.25 -2.91 26.62
N ASN A 4 18.85 -3.82 25.71
CA ASN A 4 19.54 -4.04 24.43
C ASN A 4 18.94 -5.06 23.44
N VAL A 5 17.82 -5.73 23.74
CA VAL A 5 17.26 -6.72 22.77
C VAL A 5 16.31 -6.07 21.73
N ALA A 6 15.70 -4.92 22.03
CA ALA A 6 14.74 -4.28 21.13
C ALA A 6 15.37 -3.56 19.91
N CYS A 7 16.61 -3.07 20.02
CA CYS A 7 17.27 -2.35 18.92
C CYS A 7 17.79 -3.26 17.80
N HIS A 8 18.04 -4.55 18.06
CA HIS A 8 18.63 -5.45 17.06
C HIS A 8 17.60 -6.02 16.06
N LEU A 9 16.32 -6.13 16.45
CA LEU A 9 15.23 -6.55 15.56
C LEU A 9 14.72 -5.42 14.66
N GLY A 10 14.79 -4.16 15.13
CA GLY A 10 14.31 -2.99 14.38
C GLY A 10 15.16 -2.68 13.14
N VAL A 11 16.49 -2.68 13.29
CA VAL A 11 17.41 -2.31 12.21
C VAL A 11 17.45 -3.38 11.11
N PHE A 12 17.36 -4.67 11.45
CA PHE A 12 17.36 -5.75 10.46
C PHE A 12 16.08 -5.77 9.61
N LYS A 13 14.92 -5.44 10.19
CA LYS A 13 13.65 -5.29 9.45
C LYS A 13 13.68 -4.07 8.51
N ILE A 14 14.33 -2.99 8.92
CA ILE A 14 14.53 -1.78 8.12
C ILE A 14 15.45 -2.07 6.91
N MET A 15 16.60 -2.73 7.12
CA MET A 15 17.53 -3.09 6.03
C MET A 15 16.89 -4.04 5.02
N ARG A 16 16.14 -5.04 5.50
CA ARG A 16 15.42 -6.00 4.63
C ARG A 16 14.41 -5.29 3.73
N ASN A 17 13.76 -4.23 4.23
CA ASN A 17 12.80 -3.44 3.47
C ASN A 17 13.46 -2.62 2.35
N TYR A 18 14.63 -2.03 2.60
CA TYR A 18 15.38 -1.30 1.57
C TYR A 18 15.88 -2.22 0.46
N VAL A 19 16.40 -3.41 0.81
CA VAL A 19 16.84 -4.39 -0.19
C VAL A 19 15.66 -4.86 -1.05
N VAL A 20 14.50 -5.14 -0.45
CA VAL A 20 13.29 -5.52 -1.20
C VAL A 20 12.82 -4.39 -2.13
N GLN A 21 12.80 -3.14 -1.66
CA GLN A 21 12.46 -2.00 -2.50
C GLN A 21 13.45 -1.83 -3.66
N TYR A 22 14.75 -1.98 -3.40
CA TYR A 22 15.80 -1.87 -4.41
C TYR A 22 15.67 -2.97 -5.48
N ILE A 23 15.42 -4.22 -5.06
CA ILE A 23 15.16 -5.35 -5.98
C ILE A 23 13.94 -5.07 -6.86
N ILE A 24 12.84 -4.55 -6.29
CA ILE A 24 11.62 -4.22 -7.04
C ILE A 24 11.91 -3.09 -8.04
N GLN A 25 12.64 -2.06 -7.63
CA GLN A 25 12.99 -0.92 -8.48
C GLN A 25 13.93 -1.31 -9.63
N MET A 26 14.86 -2.25 -9.41
CA MET A 26 15.71 -2.79 -10.47
C MET A 26 14.95 -3.69 -11.46
N GLN A 27 13.66 -3.97 -11.20
CA GLN A 27 12.80 -4.82 -12.03
C GLN A 27 13.43 -6.18 -12.40
N ILE A 28 14.22 -6.77 -11.49
CA ILE A 28 14.86 -8.08 -11.75
C ILE A 28 13.75 -9.15 -11.80
N PRO A 29 13.45 -9.74 -12.98
CA PRO A 29 12.25 -10.56 -13.14
C PRO A 29 12.27 -11.81 -12.26
N SER A 30 13.43 -12.47 -12.13
CA SER A 30 13.60 -13.68 -11.32
C SER A 30 13.41 -13.43 -9.82
N ALA A 31 13.81 -12.26 -9.33
CA ALA A 31 13.64 -11.89 -7.93
C ALA A 31 12.19 -11.46 -7.65
N ILE A 32 11.59 -10.68 -8.55
CA ILE A 32 10.17 -10.30 -8.47
C ILE A 32 9.27 -11.54 -8.49
N ALA A 33 9.54 -12.51 -9.37
CA ALA A 33 8.78 -13.76 -9.44
C ALA A 33 8.84 -14.58 -8.14
N LYS A 34 9.96 -14.51 -7.40
CA LYS A 34 10.11 -15.16 -6.09
C LYS A 34 9.45 -14.40 -4.94
N LEU A 35 9.36 -13.07 -5.04
CA LEU A 35 8.85 -12.21 -3.97
C LEU A 35 7.32 -12.06 -4.01
N THR A 36 6.74 -11.84 -5.19
CA THR A 36 5.29 -11.58 -5.35
C THR A 36 4.39 -12.63 -4.68
N PRO A 37 4.68 -13.95 -4.78
CA PRO A 37 3.87 -14.96 -4.09
C PRO A 37 3.87 -14.85 -2.57
N GLN A 38 4.95 -14.32 -1.96
CA GLN A 38 5.07 -14.17 -0.51
C GLN A 38 4.23 -13.00 0.03
N PHE A 39 3.93 -12.02 -0.81
CA PHE A 39 3.11 -10.87 -0.42
C PHE A 39 1.60 -11.12 -0.60
N LYS A 40 1.23 -12.06 -1.47
CA LYS A 40 -0.16 -12.42 -1.73
C LYS A 40 -0.85 -12.85 -0.43
N GLY A 41 -2.03 -12.28 -0.17
CA GLY A 41 -2.81 -12.50 1.06
C GLY A 41 -2.40 -11.59 2.22
N ASN A 42 -1.29 -10.87 2.10
CA ASN A 42 -0.75 -10.03 3.18
C ASN A 42 -0.70 -8.53 2.81
N TYR A 43 -1.20 -8.12 1.64
CA TYR A 43 -1.03 -6.73 1.18
C TYR A 43 -1.67 -5.71 2.12
N VAL A 44 -2.80 -6.04 2.73
CA VAL A 44 -3.48 -5.17 3.71
C VAL A 44 -2.59 -4.96 4.95
N LEU A 45 -2.07 -6.04 5.53
CA LEU A 45 -1.19 -6.00 6.70
C LEU A 45 0.12 -5.24 6.40
N LEU A 46 0.70 -5.47 5.22
CA LEU A 46 1.92 -4.79 4.79
C LEU A 46 1.68 -3.28 4.59
N SER A 47 0.49 -2.90 4.12
CA SER A 47 0.11 -1.51 3.86
C SER A 47 -0.06 -0.66 5.11
N THR A 48 -0.42 -1.26 6.25
CA THR A 48 -0.63 -0.56 7.53
C THR A 48 0.62 -0.55 8.43
N GLN A 49 1.77 -0.96 7.89
CA GLN A 49 3.04 -1.01 8.60
C GLN A 49 4.01 0.03 8.05
N LYS A 50 4.69 0.76 8.95
CA LYS A 50 5.60 1.89 8.64
C LYS A 50 6.58 1.62 7.50
N PHE A 51 7.21 0.45 7.49
CA PHE A 51 8.27 0.14 6.54
C PHE A 51 7.76 -0.62 5.31
N SER A 52 6.93 -1.65 5.52
CA SER A 52 6.47 -2.50 4.42
C SER A 52 5.42 -1.83 3.53
N SER A 53 4.76 -0.76 3.98
CA SER A 53 3.86 0.03 3.13
C SER A 53 4.58 0.55 1.89
N HIS A 54 5.83 0.99 2.04
CA HIS A 54 6.69 1.39 0.92
C HIS A 54 6.96 0.26 -0.07
N VAL A 55 7.08 -0.99 0.38
CA VAL A 55 7.22 -2.14 -0.53
C VAL A 55 5.94 -2.32 -1.34
N VAL A 56 4.76 -2.18 -0.73
CA VAL A 56 3.49 -2.25 -1.46
C VAL A 56 3.36 -1.10 -2.46
N GLU A 57 3.76 0.12 -2.08
CA GLU A 57 3.83 1.25 -3.02
C GLU A 57 4.74 0.94 -4.22
N LYS A 58 5.92 0.34 -3.99
CA LYS A 58 6.85 -0.04 -5.06
C LYS A 58 6.31 -1.18 -5.93
N CYS A 59 5.58 -2.13 -5.35
CA CYS A 59 4.88 -3.15 -6.12
C CYS A 59 3.83 -2.52 -7.05
N LEU A 60 3.05 -1.55 -6.56
CA LEU A 60 2.06 -0.82 -7.38
C LEU A 60 2.74 -0.04 -8.51
N GLU A 61 3.89 0.57 -8.24
CA GLU A 61 4.65 1.34 -9.23
C GLU A 61 5.25 0.44 -10.32
N PHE A 62 6.00 -0.61 -9.94
CA PHE A 62 6.88 -1.36 -10.84
C PHE A 62 6.39 -2.75 -11.25
N ILE A 63 5.39 -3.35 -10.59
CA ILE A 63 4.93 -4.72 -10.87
C ILE A 63 3.48 -4.68 -11.32
N VAL A 64 3.27 -4.56 -12.64
CA VAL A 64 1.94 -4.38 -13.26
C VAL A 64 0.99 -5.52 -12.89
N GLU A 65 1.50 -6.74 -12.88
CA GLU A 65 0.78 -7.99 -12.62
C GLU A 65 0.28 -8.06 -11.16
N ALA A 66 0.97 -7.40 -10.23
CA ALA A 66 0.59 -7.38 -8.82
C ALA A 66 -0.56 -6.40 -8.54
N ARG A 67 -0.75 -5.36 -9.36
CA ARG A 67 -1.72 -4.27 -9.11
C ARG A 67 -3.14 -4.78 -8.90
N ALA A 68 -3.59 -5.70 -9.76
CA ALA A 68 -4.91 -6.30 -9.65
C ALA A 68 -5.12 -6.99 -8.31
N ARG A 69 -4.12 -7.79 -7.89
CA ARG A 69 -4.18 -8.53 -6.65
C ARG A 69 -4.15 -7.61 -5.42
N ILE A 70 -3.29 -6.59 -5.45
CA ILE A 70 -3.19 -5.60 -4.38
C ILE A 70 -4.54 -4.92 -4.19
N VAL A 71 -5.12 -4.33 -5.25
CA VAL A 71 -6.39 -3.60 -5.13
C VAL A 71 -7.54 -4.51 -4.69
N GLN A 72 -7.62 -5.74 -5.21
CA GLN A 72 -8.62 -6.71 -4.76
C GLN A 72 -8.53 -6.99 -3.25
N GLU A 73 -7.31 -7.17 -2.73
CA GLU A 73 -7.11 -7.38 -1.30
C GLU A 73 -7.46 -6.14 -0.48
N LEU A 74 -7.09 -4.94 -0.92
CA LEU A 74 -7.47 -3.70 -0.24
C LEU A 74 -9.00 -3.52 -0.19
N LEU A 75 -9.70 -3.81 -1.29
CA LEU A 75 -11.16 -3.70 -1.39
C LEU A 75 -11.92 -4.79 -0.62
N SER A 76 -11.26 -5.92 -0.32
CA SER A 76 -11.86 -7.01 0.45
C SER A 76 -11.93 -6.73 1.96
N VAL A 77 -11.33 -5.64 2.44
CA VAL A 77 -11.31 -5.28 3.85
C VAL A 77 -12.69 -4.79 4.29
N PRO A 78 -13.33 -5.41 5.30
CA PRO A 78 -14.68 -5.01 5.76
C PRO A 78 -14.80 -3.57 6.25
N GLN A 79 -13.68 -2.96 6.63
CA GLN A 79 -13.57 -1.59 7.16
C GLN A 79 -12.54 -0.79 6.35
N PHE A 80 -12.79 -0.67 5.04
CA PHE A 80 -11.91 0.03 4.11
C PHE A 80 -11.59 1.47 4.56
N GLU A 81 -12.52 2.13 5.24
CA GLU A 81 -12.34 3.47 5.83
C GLU A 81 -11.24 3.53 6.89
N ARG A 82 -10.93 2.42 7.56
CA ARG A 82 -9.77 2.35 8.46
C ARG A 82 -8.46 2.40 7.69
N LEU A 83 -8.41 1.77 6.52
CA LEU A 83 -7.24 1.85 5.64
C LEU A 83 -7.02 3.27 5.11
N LEU A 84 -8.10 4.00 4.81
CA LEU A 84 -8.04 5.41 4.38
C LEU A 84 -7.49 6.34 5.46
N GLN A 85 -7.73 6.02 6.74
CA GLN A 85 -7.33 6.81 7.89
C GLN A 85 -6.04 6.30 8.55
N ASP A 86 -5.53 5.14 8.12
CA ASP A 86 -4.30 4.57 8.64
C ASP A 86 -3.10 5.47 8.31
N PRO A 87 -2.16 5.72 9.25
CA PRO A 87 -0.99 6.58 9.02
C PRO A 87 -0.11 6.18 7.82
N TYR A 88 -0.15 4.92 7.40
CA TYR A 88 0.64 4.38 6.29
C TYR A 88 -0.25 3.89 5.13
N GLY A 89 -1.36 3.22 5.43
CA GLY A 89 -2.28 2.64 4.45
C GLY A 89 -2.87 3.68 3.49
N ASN A 90 -3.11 4.91 3.96
CA ASN A 90 -3.61 6.00 3.14
C ASN A 90 -2.68 6.29 1.93
N TYR A 91 -1.37 6.12 2.08
CA TYR A 91 -0.40 6.32 1.01
C TYR A 91 -0.47 5.19 -0.03
N VAL A 92 -0.65 3.95 0.42
CA VAL A 92 -0.84 2.82 -0.48
C VAL A 92 -2.12 2.96 -1.30
N VAL A 93 -3.23 3.43 -0.70
CA VAL A 93 -4.47 3.71 -1.44
C VAL A 93 -4.26 4.83 -2.46
N GLN A 94 -3.55 5.90 -2.10
CA GLN A 94 -3.21 6.99 -3.04
C GLN A 94 -2.41 6.48 -4.23
N ARG A 95 -1.43 5.60 -3.98
CA ARG A 95 -0.58 4.99 -5.00
C ARG A 95 -1.37 4.02 -5.88
N ALA A 96 -2.28 3.25 -5.29
CA ALA A 96 -3.16 2.36 -6.03
C ALA A 96 -4.06 3.15 -6.98
N LEU A 97 -4.63 4.28 -6.53
CA LEU A 97 -5.39 5.19 -7.38
C LEU A 97 -4.54 5.80 -8.51
N GLU A 98 -3.24 6.00 -8.31
CA GLU A 98 -2.33 6.56 -9.32
C GLU A 98 -1.94 5.54 -10.41
N PHE A 99 -1.66 4.30 -10.02
CA PHE A 99 -1.08 3.28 -10.92
C PHE A 99 -2.08 2.26 -11.47
N THR A 100 -3.34 2.32 -11.07
CA THR A 100 -4.40 1.45 -11.61
C THR A 100 -5.26 2.18 -12.63
N LYS A 101 -5.79 1.45 -13.61
CA LYS A 101 -6.67 1.96 -14.69
C LYS A 101 -7.84 1.00 -14.93
N GLY A 102 -8.81 1.41 -15.73
CA GLY A 102 -9.95 0.58 -16.13
C GLY A 102 -10.92 0.24 -15.00
N SER A 103 -11.55 -0.93 -15.07
CA SER A 103 -12.57 -1.38 -14.11
C SER A 103 -12.04 -1.45 -12.68
N LEU A 104 -10.80 -1.91 -12.49
CA LEU A 104 -10.16 -1.99 -11.18
C LEU A 104 -10.03 -0.62 -10.51
N HIS A 105 -9.61 0.39 -11.27
CA HIS A 105 -9.53 1.77 -10.79
C HIS A 105 -10.91 2.32 -10.44
N ALA A 106 -11.91 2.06 -11.29
CA ALA A 106 -13.29 2.49 -11.05
C ALA A 106 -13.83 1.92 -9.72
N SER A 107 -13.64 0.62 -9.47
CA SER A 107 -14.03 -0.01 -8.20
C SER A 107 -13.34 0.63 -6.99
N LEU A 108 -12.04 0.93 -7.10
CA LEU A 108 -11.30 1.61 -6.04
C LEU A 108 -11.80 3.04 -5.78
N VAL A 109 -12.13 3.77 -6.85
CA VAL A 109 -12.69 5.12 -6.77
C VAL A 109 -14.07 5.09 -6.10
N GLU A 110 -14.95 4.16 -6.45
CA GLU A 110 -16.26 4.03 -5.82
C GLU A 110 -16.16 3.71 -4.33
N ALA A 111 -15.27 2.80 -3.94
CA ALA A 111 -15.03 2.48 -2.54
C ALA A 111 -14.53 3.70 -1.74
N VAL A 112 -13.67 4.55 -2.32
CA VAL A 112 -13.23 5.80 -1.68
C VAL A 112 -14.37 6.82 -1.63
N ARG A 113 -15.17 6.97 -2.69
CA ARG A 113 -16.30 7.92 -2.76
C ARG A 113 -17.39 7.62 -1.73
N ALA A 114 -17.64 6.34 -1.43
CA ALA A 114 -18.57 5.93 -0.38
C ALA A 114 -18.22 6.57 1.00
N HIS A 115 -16.96 6.97 1.19
CA HIS A 115 -16.44 7.54 2.43
C HIS A 115 -16.12 9.04 2.33
N LYS A 116 -16.83 9.78 1.46
CA LYS A 116 -16.62 11.24 1.24
C LYS A 116 -16.62 12.11 2.51
N MET A 117 -17.27 11.64 3.58
CA MET A 117 -17.30 12.31 4.89
C MET A 117 -15.90 12.43 5.51
N LEU A 118 -14.97 11.54 5.15
CA LEU A 118 -13.59 11.55 5.63
C LEU A 118 -12.72 12.65 5.00
N ARG A 119 -13.24 13.46 4.08
CA ARG A 119 -12.50 14.58 3.46
C ARG A 119 -11.88 15.56 4.47
N THR A 120 -12.47 15.65 5.68
CA THR A 120 -12.00 16.51 6.78
C THR A 120 -10.87 15.87 7.59
N SER A 121 -10.71 14.53 7.51
CA SER A 121 -9.66 13.79 8.21
C SER A 121 -8.26 14.18 7.69
N PRO A 122 -7.28 14.46 8.57
CA PRO A 122 -5.95 14.89 8.15
C PRO A 122 -5.25 13.89 7.23
N TYR A 123 -5.52 12.59 7.39
CA TYR A 123 -4.94 11.51 6.56
C TYR A 123 -5.57 11.44 5.16
N CYS A 124 -6.86 11.73 5.05
CA CYS A 124 -7.60 11.56 3.80
C CYS A 124 -7.61 12.83 2.93
N LYS A 125 -7.15 13.99 3.45
CA LYS A 125 -7.10 15.26 2.72
C LYS A 125 -6.46 15.14 1.33
N ARG A 126 -5.36 14.38 1.20
CA ARG A 126 -4.66 14.17 -0.09
C ARG A 126 -5.40 13.25 -1.05
N ILE A 127 -6.16 12.29 -0.54
CA ILE A 127 -6.99 11.41 -1.38
C ILE A 127 -8.12 12.23 -2.00
N PHE A 128 -8.85 13.00 -1.18
CA PHE A 128 -10.01 13.76 -1.61
C PHE A 128 -9.68 15.09 -2.32
N SER A 129 -8.43 15.56 -2.28
CA SER A 129 -8.03 16.75 -3.05
C SER A 129 -7.91 16.49 -4.55
N LYS A 130 -7.80 15.22 -4.99
CA LYS A 130 -7.72 14.84 -6.40
C LYS A 130 -9.03 15.16 -7.13
N THR A 131 -8.93 15.67 -8.36
CA THR A 131 -10.06 16.15 -9.18
C THR A 131 -11.18 15.12 -9.33
N GLN A 132 -10.83 13.83 -9.41
CA GLN A 132 -11.78 12.72 -9.51
C GLN A 132 -12.71 12.53 -8.29
N PHE A 133 -12.44 13.20 -7.17
CA PHE A 133 -13.27 13.18 -5.95
C PHE A 133 -13.90 14.54 -5.63
N LYS A 134 -13.74 15.54 -6.51
CA LYS A 134 -14.45 16.83 -6.41
C LYS A 134 -15.81 16.68 -7.09
N LYS A 135 -16.86 16.50 -6.30
CA LYS A 135 -18.26 16.71 -6.68
C LYS A 135 -18.95 17.47 -5.56
#